data_AF-A0A168GV86-F1
#
_entry.id   AF-A0A168GV86-F1
#
_cell.length_a   1.000
_cell.length_b   1.000
_cell.length_c   1.000
_cell.angle_alpha   90.00
_cell.angle_beta   90.00
_cell.angle_gamma   90.00
#
_symmetry.space_group_name_H-M   'P 1'
#
loop_
_entity.id
_entity.type
_entity.pdbx_description
1 polymer ?
#
loop_
_entity_poly.entity_id
_entity_poly.type
_entity_poly.pdbx_seq_one_letter_code
_entity_poly.pdbx_strand_id
1 'polypeptide(L)'
;KQSKATQERHDRMLNELYKLPGNDRCADCTAKNPRWASYSLGVFLCIRCASLHRKMGTHISKVKSCSMDCWTLPEIQHMKQLG
;
A
#
# COMPACT_ATOMS: atom_id res chain seq x y z
N LYS A 1 -15.56 3.00 -14.51
CA LYS A 1 -15.74 2.69 -13.07
C LYS A 1 -15.44 1.20 -12.88
N GLN A 2 -14.54 0.80 -11.97
CA GLN A 2 -14.25 -0.63 -11.72
C GLN A 2 -15.50 -1.33 -11.16
N SER A 3 -15.68 -2.62 -11.49
CA SER A 3 -16.76 -3.42 -10.91
C SER A 3 -16.45 -3.78 -9.45
N LYS A 4 -17.49 -4.02 -8.65
CA LYS A 4 -17.36 -4.48 -7.26
C LYS A 4 -16.52 -5.77 -7.17
N ALA A 5 -16.74 -6.71 -8.08
CA ALA A 5 -15.99 -7.97 -8.14
C ALA A 5 -14.49 -7.75 -8.43
N THR A 6 -14.14 -6.80 -9.30
CA THR A 6 -12.75 -6.42 -9.58
C THR A 6 -12.10 -5.83 -8.33
N GLN A 7 -12.80 -4.94 -7.62
CA GLN A 7 -12.29 -4.34 -6.38
C GLN A 7 -12.03 -5.41 -5.32
N GLU A 8 -12.98 -6.33 -5.08
CA GLU A 8 -12.82 -7.43 -4.13
C GLU A 8 -11.64 -8.37 -4.48
N ARG A 9 -11.36 -8.55 -5.77
CA ARG A 9 -10.17 -9.30 -6.21
C ARG A 9 -8.88 -8.56 -5.86
N HIS A 10 -8.83 -7.26 -6.12
CA HIS A 10 -7.68 -6.42 -5.80
C HIS A 10 -7.41 -6.33 -4.29
N ASP A 11 -8.46 -6.18 -3.48
CA ASP A 11 -8.36 -6.13 -2.03
C ASP A 11 -7.79 -7.44 -1.47
N ARG A 12 -8.24 -8.59 -2.01
CA ARG A 12 -7.67 -9.91 -1.65
C ARG A 12 -6.19 -9.99 -2.00
N MET A 13 -5.79 -9.57 -3.19
CA MET A 13 -4.38 -9.61 -3.60
C MET A 13 -3.50 -8.71 -2.70
N LEU A 14 -3.97 -7.52 -2.36
CA LEU A 14 -3.25 -6.62 -1.46
C LEU A 14 -3.15 -7.19 -0.04
N ASN A 15 -4.20 -7.86 0.45
CA ASN A 15 -4.20 -8.51 1.75
C ASN A 15 -3.20 -9.69 1.82
N GLU A 16 -3.02 -10.43 0.73
CA GLU A 16 -1.98 -11.46 0.69
C GLU A 16 -0.57 -10.88 0.79
N LEU A 17 -0.31 -9.70 0.19
CA LEU A 17 0.97 -9.00 0.38
C LEU A 17 1.15 -8.56 1.85
N TYR A 18 0.09 -8.05 2.48
CA TYR A 18 0.13 -7.62 3.87
C TYR A 18 0.46 -8.76 4.85
N LYS A 19 0.07 -10.00 4.54
CA LYS A 19 0.36 -11.19 5.36
C LYS A 19 1.81 -11.67 5.27
N LEU A 20 2.61 -11.16 4.32
CA LEU A 20 4.00 -11.55 4.21
C LEU A 20 4.78 -11.07 5.46
N PRO A 21 5.78 -11.86 5.93
CA PRO A 21 6.56 -11.49 7.11
C PRO A 21 7.17 -10.09 7.00
N GLY A 22 7.03 -9.28 8.05
CA GLY A 22 7.57 -7.91 8.11
C GLY A 22 6.58 -6.82 7.67
N ASN A 23 5.59 -7.16 6.83
CA ASN A 23 4.58 -6.20 6.36
C ASN A 23 3.53 -5.83 7.44
N ASP A 24 3.56 -6.51 8.58
CA ASP A 24 2.80 -6.16 9.78
C ASP A 24 3.38 -4.93 10.51
N ARG A 25 4.49 -4.36 10.02
CA ARG A 25 5.14 -3.17 10.58
C ARG A 25 5.37 -2.09 9.53
N CYS A 26 5.24 -0.84 9.96
CA CYS A 26 5.57 0.33 9.15
C CYS A 26 7.06 0.32 8.78
N ALA A 27 7.37 0.51 7.50
CA ALA A 27 8.74 0.51 7.00
C ALA A 27 9.64 1.58 7.65
N ASP A 28 9.09 2.74 8.00
CA ASP A 28 9.91 3.85 8.52
C ASP A 28 10.07 3.84 10.05
N CYS A 29 9.01 3.49 10.78
CA CYS A 29 8.97 3.66 12.24
C CYS A 29 8.59 2.40 13.01
N THR A 30 8.45 1.26 12.31
CA THR A 30 8.14 -0.06 12.89
C THR A 30 6.82 -0.17 13.64
N ALA A 31 5.99 0.88 13.61
CA ALA A 31 4.66 0.86 14.19
C ALA A 31 3.84 -0.30 13.59
N LYS A 32 3.17 -1.05 14.46
CA LYS A 32 2.38 -2.22 14.08
C LYS A 32 1.18 -1.82 13.22
N ASN A 33 0.71 -2.78 12.44
CA ASN A 33 -0.50 -2.71 11.64
C ASN A 33 -0.56 -1.50 10.68
N PRO A 34 0.41 -1.33 9.76
CA PRO A 34 0.35 -0.26 8.78
C PRO A 34 -0.91 -0.42 7.88
N ARG A 35 -1.61 0.69 7.63
CA ARG A 35 -2.88 0.70 6.84
C ARG A 35 -2.79 1.53 5.57
N TRP A 36 -1.59 2.00 5.26
CA TRP A 36 -1.26 2.74 4.06
C TRP A 36 -0.07 2.06 3.39
N ALA A 37 0.14 2.35 2.11
CA ALA A 37 1.29 1.86 1.39
C ALA A 37 1.76 2.88 0.36
N SER A 38 3.06 2.89 0.09
CA SER A 38 3.62 3.57 -1.08
C SER A 38 3.84 2.54 -2.18
N TYR A 39 2.97 2.55 -3.19
CA TYR A 39 3.06 1.55 -4.26
C TYR A 39 4.21 1.80 -5.22
N SER A 40 4.72 3.04 -5.30
CA SER A 40 5.91 3.32 -6.10
C SER A 40 7.20 2.84 -5.42
N LEU A 41 7.17 2.62 -4.10
CA LEU A 41 8.33 2.19 -3.32
C LEU A 41 8.20 0.75 -2.78
N GLY A 42 7.03 0.12 -2.90
CA GLY A 42 6.80 -1.26 -2.44
C GLY A 42 6.64 -1.42 -0.93
N VAL A 43 6.34 -0.35 -0.17
CA VAL A 43 6.38 -0.39 1.31
C VAL A 43 5.02 -0.14 1.96
N PHE A 44 4.78 -0.78 3.10
CA PHE A 44 3.64 -0.48 3.99
C PHE A 44 4.01 0.57 5.05
N LEU A 45 3.08 1.50 5.29
CA LEU A 45 3.25 2.68 6.13
C LEU A 45 2.11 2.84 7.14
N CYS A 46 2.45 3.30 8.34
CA CYS A 46 1.46 3.84 9.27
C CYS A 46 0.94 5.19 8.76
N ILE A 47 -0.19 5.67 9.29
CA ILE A 47 -0.82 6.93 8.84
C ILE A 47 0.11 8.15 8.97
N ARG A 48 0.94 8.19 10.01
CA ARG A 48 1.90 9.28 10.23
C ARG A 48 2.96 9.32 9.13
N CYS A 49 3.61 8.18 8.86
CA CYS A 49 4.63 8.07 7.81
C CYS A 49 4.04 8.27 6.42
N ALA A 50 2.85 7.72 6.15
CA ALA A 50 2.11 7.99 4.91
C ALA A 50 1.87 9.49 4.68
N SER A 51 1.58 10.25 5.75
CA SER A 51 1.40 11.71 5.66
C SER A 51 2.71 12.44 5.35
N LEU A 52 3.84 11.97 5.89
CA LEU A 52 5.17 12.49 5.54
C LEU A 52 5.51 12.20 4.08
N HIS A 53 5.23 10.97 3.62
CA HIS A 53 5.44 10.58 2.23
C HIS A 53 4.62 11.41 1.25
N ARG A 54 3.38 11.79 1.58
CA ARG A 54 2.58 12.69 0.74
C ARG A 54 3.24 14.07 0.58
N LYS A 55 3.91 14.59 1.62
CA LYS A 55 4.61 15.88 1.56
C LYS A 55 5.84 15.86 0.66
N MET A 56 6.44 14.68 0.44
CA MET A 56 7.55 14.51 -0.52
C MET A 56 7.11 14.67 -1.98
N GLY A 57 5.81 14.50 -2.28
CA GLY A 57 5.28 14.61 -3.63
C GLY A 57 5.26 13.29 -4.40
N THR A 58 4.38 13.21 -5.40
CA THR A 58 4.08 11.98 -6.15
C THR A 58 5.18 11.50 -7.09
N HIS A 59 6.15 12.36 -7.39
CA HIS A 59 7.36 12.01 -8.14
C HIS A 59 8.34 11.22 -7.26
N ILE A 60 8.20 11.27 -5.94
CA ILE A 60 9.01 10.52 -4.97
C ILE A 60 8.21 9.31 -4.44
N SER A 61 7.01 9.55 -3.90
CA SER A 61 6.23 8.51 -3.22
C SER A 61 4.75 8.62 -3.56
N LYS A 62 4.18 7.57 -4.14
CA LYS A 62 2.76 7.49 -4.46
C LYS A 62 2.03 6.65 -3.43
N VAL A 63 1.28 7.34 -2.54
CA VAL A 63 0.69 6.76 -1.34
C VAL A 63 -0.82 6.49 -1.50
N LYS A 64 -1.26 5.29 -1.13
CA LYS A 64 -2.68 4.89 -1.06
C LYS A 64 -3.01 4.21 0.28
N SER A 65 -4.26 4.35 0.71
CA SER A 65 -4.86 3.58 1.79
C SER A 65 -5.08 2.15 1.33
N CYS A 66 -4.77 1.17 2.19
CA CYS A 66 -4.96 -0.24 1.85
C CYS A 66 -6.43 -0.67 1.81
N SER A 67 -7.36 0.12 2.38
CA SER A 67 -8.78 -0.24 2.43
C SER A 67 -9.76 0.86 2.01
N MET A 68 -9.30 2.11 1.84
CA MET A 68 -10.18 3.23 1.45
C MET A 68 -10.00 3.65 0.00
N ASP A 69 -8.86 3.31 -0.63
CA ASP A 69 -8.57 3.69 -2.01
C ASP A 69 -8.82 2.52 -2.97
N CYS A 70 -9.25 2.84 -4.20
CA CYS A 70 -9.28 1.86 -5.27
C CYS A 70 -7.86 1.54 -5.74
N TRP A 71 -7.50 0.26 -5.74
CA TRP A 71 -6.23 -0.23 -6.26
C TRP A 71 -6.42 -0.77 -7.68
N THR A 72 -5.41 -0.56 -8.51
CA THR A 72 -5.32 -1.18 -9.83
C THR A 72 -4.36 -2.34 -9.80
N LEU A 73 -4.53 -3.29 -10.73
CA LEU A 73 -3.64 -4.43 -10.84
C LEU A 73 -2.15 -4.04 -10.99
N PRO A 74 -1.77 -3.04 -11.84
CA PRO A 74 -0.38 -2.61 -11.95
C PRO A 74 0.22 -2.03 -10.66
N GLU A 75 -0.58 -1.38 -9.82
CA GLU A 75 -0.12 -0.84 -8.53
C GLU A 75 0.15 -1.96 -7.52
N ILE A 76 -0.71 -2.98 -7.48
CA ILE A 76 -0.50 -4.16 -6.64
C ILE A 76 0.70 -4.98 -7.13
N GLN A 77 0.88 -5.08 -8.45
CA GLN A 77 2.05 -5.73 -9.03
C GLN A 77 3.34 -4.99 -8.68
N HIS A 78 3.35 -3.65 -8.70
CA HIS A 78 4.49 -2.86 -8.24
C HIS A 78 4.82 -3.15 -6.76
N MET A 79 3.81 -3.21 -5.89
CA MET A 79 4.01 -3.60 -4.49
C MET A 79 4.69 -4.97 -4.38
N LYS A 80 4.24 -5.96 -5.17
CA LYS A 80 4.80 -7.31 -5.17
C LYS A 80 6.23 -7.40 -5.73
N GLN A 81 6.59 -6.52 -6.66
CA GLN A 81 7.89 -6.57 -7.33
C GLN A 81 9.01 -5.89 -6.52
N LEU A 82 8.66 -4.84 -5.76
CA LEU A 82 9.61 -4.04 -5.00
C LEU A 82 9.68 -4.42 -3.51
N GLY A 83 8.55 -4.87 -2.95
CA GLY A 83 8.41 -5.21 -1.53
C GLY A 83 8.79 -6.64 -1.17
#